data_AF-A0A1G2WNJ9-F1
#
_entry.id   AF-A0A1G2WNJ9-F1
#
_cell.length_a   1.000
_cell.length_b   1.000
_cell.length_c   1.000
_cell.angle_alpha   90.00
_cell.angle_beta   90.00
_cell.angle_gamma   90.00
#
_symmetry.space_group_name_H-M   'P 1'
#
loop_
_entity.id
_entity.type
_entity.pdbx_description
1 polymer ?
#
loop_
_entity_poly.entity_id
_entity_poly.type
_entity_poly.pdbx_seq_one_letter_code
_entity_poly.pdbx_strand_id
1 'polypeptide(L)'
;MILGIPEYEFDLKTPDFRKTDDEFIIWFLEGVLEKYPSYAECLMLLGNVYTANGMHEKGLKVDVKLAKLKPCDPLVHYNLACSYSLLGSVNKSLEFLGKAIDLGYNDIRHMESDSDLDGLRDEDGYKTLINKLKRFSNKKKLV
;
A
#
# COMPACT_ATOMS: atom_id res chain seq x y z
N MET A 1 0.53 12.41 49.61
CA MET A 1 0.65 13.23 48.39
C MET A 1 0.08 12.39 47.26
N ILE A 2 -1.12 12.72 46.77
CA ILE A 2 -1.77 11.99 45.67
C ILE A 2 -1.51 12.80 44.42
N LEU A 3 -0.67 12.27 43.52
CA LEU A 3 -0.49 12.81 42.17
C LEU A 3 -1.71 12.40 41.35
N GLY A 4 -2.65 13.33 41.19
CA GLY A 4 -3.76 13.18 40.26
C GLY A 4 -3.26 13.36 38.82
N ILE A 5 -3.67 12.46 37.93
CA ILE A 5 -3.44 12.60 36.49
C ILE A 5 -4.26 13.83 36.04
N PRO A 6 -3.69 14.81 35.32
CA PRO A 6 -4.49 15.92 34.82
C PRO A 6 -5.54 15.38 33.84
N GLU A 7 -6.81 15.72 34.10
CA GLU A 7 -7.89 15.50 33.15
C GLU A 7 -7.63 16.42 31.95
N TYR A 8 -7.23 15.82 30.83
CA TYR A 8 -7.15 16.53 29.57
C TYR A 8 -8.55 16.55 28.94
N GLU A 9 -9.25 17.68 29.07
CA GLU A 9 -10.42 17.97 28.23
C GLU A 9 -9.92 18.42 26.85
N PHE A 10 -10.07 17.55 25.86
CA PHE A 10 -9.98 17.96 24.47
C PHE A 10 -11.34 18.52 24.05
N ASP A 11 -11.44 19.85 23.92
CA ASP A 11 -12.56 20.51 23.21
C ASP A 11 -12.40 20.20 21.71
N LEU A 12 -12.73 18.97 21.35
CA LEU A 12 -12.92 18.58 19.97
C LEU A 12 -14.21 19.25 19.52
N LYS A 13 -14.11 20.47 18.97
CA LYS A 13 -15.16 21.07 18.16
C LYS A 13 -15.34 20.25 16.88
N THR A 14 -15.86 19.05 17.01
CA THR A 14 -16.23 18.21 15.88
C THR A 14 -17.65 18.60 15.49
N PRO A 15 -17.89 19.03 14.24
CA PRO A 15 -19.25 19.08 13.73
C PRO A 15 -19.85 17.67 13.88
N ASP A 16 -21.12 17.60 14.29
CA ASP A 16 -21.88 16.37 14.60
C ASP A 16 -21.44 15.20 13.69
N PHE A 17 -20.53 14.36 14.19
CA PHE A 17 -19.64 13.56 13.34
C PHE A 17 -20.30 12.22 13.00
N ARG A 18 -21.06 12.18 11.91
CA ARG A 18 -21.64 10.95 11.35
C ARG A 18 -20.79 10.44 10.19
N LYS A 19 -19.58 9.99 10.50
CA LYS A 19 -18.70 9.34 9.54
C LYS A 19 -18.69 7.83 9.81
N THR A 20 -18.58 7.01 8.76
CA THR A 20 -18.29 5.58 8.97
C THR A 20 -16.91 5.42 9.62
N ASP A 21 -16.61 4.23 10.17
CA ASP A 21 -15.30 3.96 10.78
C ASP A 21 -14.15 4.29 9.79
N ASP A 22 -14.30 3.93 8.52
CA ASP A 22 -13.32 4.21 7.47
C ASP A 22 -13.19 5.71 7.14
N GLU A 23 -14.30 6.45 7.10
CA GLU A 23 -14.25 7.88 6.82
C GLU A 23 -13.63 8.68 7.98
N PHE A 24 -13.79 8.23 9.23
CA PHE A 24 -13.07 8.76 10.38
C PHE A 24 -11.58 8.45 10.27
N ILE A 25 -11.22 7.20 9.94
CA ILE A 25 -9.82 6.78 9.79
C ILE A 25 -9.12 7.61 8.70
N ILE A 26 -9.75 7.79 7.55
CA ILE A 26 -9.21 8.62 6.45
C ILE A 26 -8.97 10.05 6.97
N TRP A 27 -9.96 10.68 7.59
CA TRP A 27 -9.84 12.05 8.09
C TRP A 27 -8.72 12.18 9.13
N PHE A 28 -8.63 11.23 10.06
CA PHE A 28 -7.61 11.21 11.09
C PHE A 28 -6.20 11.08 10.49
N LEU A 29 -6.00 10.12 9.58
CA LEU A 29 -4.72 9.90 8.91
C LEU A 29 -4.32 11.09 8.02
N GLU A 30 -5.26 11.69 7.29
CA GLU A 30 -5.03 12.92 6.53
C GLU A 30 -4.54 14.05 7.45
N GLY A 31 -5.20 14.26 8.60
CA GLY A 31 -4.81 15.27 9.60
C GLY A 31 -3.43 15.02 10.22
N VAL A 32 -3.04 13.77 10.46
CA VAL A 32 -1.67 13.42 10.90
C VAL A 32 -0.65 13.81 9.83
N LEU A 33 -0.95 13.53 8.56
CA LEU A 33 -0.04 13.81 7.44
C LEU A 33 0.06 15.29 7.08
N GLU A 34 -0.92 16.12 7.45
CA GLU A 34 -0.76 17.59 7.37
C GLU A 34 0.40 18.08 8.25
N LYS A 35 0.61 17.47 9.42
CA LYS A 35 1.71 17.81 10.34
C LYS A 35 2.99 17.05 10.02
N TYR A 36 2.87 15.79 9.61
CA TYR A 36 4.00 14.90 9.38
C TYR A 36 3.93 14.29 7.97
N PRO A 37 4.17 15.08 6.91
CA PRO A 37 3.90 14.66 5.54
C PRO A 37 4.73 13.47 5.05
N SER A 38 5.84 13.14 5.71
CA SER A 38 6.71 12.02 5.33
C SER A 38 6.61 10.84 6.31
N TYR A 39 5.59 10.80 7.17
CA TYR A 39 5.39 9.68 8.08
C TYR A 39 4.94 8.43 7.31
N ALA A 40 5.90 7.58 6.98
CA ALA A 40 5.73 6.49 6.02
C ALA A 40 4.69 5.46 6.48
N GLU A 41 4.66 5.12 7.75
CA GLU A 41 3.72 4.13 8.30
C GLU A 41 2.28 4.65 8.21
N CYS A 42 2.08 5.95 8.47
CA CYS A 42 0.78 6.61 8.29
C CYS A 42 0.36 6.69 6.82
N LEU A 43 1.31 6.97 5.91
CA LEU A 43 1.08 6.90 4.46
C LEU A 43 0.67 5.48 4.04
N MET A 44 1.33 4.43 4.51
CA MET A 44 0.97 3.04 4.18
C MET A 44 -0.47 2.71 4.62
N LEU A 45 -0.83 3.09 5.85
CA LEU A 45 -2.19 2.91 6.37
C LEU A 45 -3.21 3.67 5.50
N LEU A 46 -2.93 4.93 5.15
CA LEU A 46 -3.83 5.74 4.36
C LEU A 46 -4.01 5.17 2.93
N GLY A 47 -2.93 4.71 2.29
CA GLY A 47 -2.98 4.06 1.00
C GLY A 47 -3.90 2.84 1.00
N ASN A 48 -3.73 1.96 1.99
CA ASN A 48 -4.57 0.76 2.15
C ASN A 48 -6.05 1.11 2.35
N VAL A 49 -6.36 2.09 3.20
CA VAL A 49 -7.74 2.49 3.47
C VAL A 49 -8.38 3.14 2.25
N TYR A 50 -7.63 3.95 1.49
CA TYR A 50 -8.12 4.48 0.21
C TYR A 50 -8.43 3.37 -0.79
N THR A 51 -7.54 2.38 -0.93
CA THR A 51 -7.77 1.24 -1.83
C THR A 51 -9.00 0.44 -1.43
N ALA A 52 -9.15 0.12 -0.14
CA ALA A 52 -10.32 -0.60 0.38
C ALA A 52 -11.65 0.14 0.16
N ASN A 53 -11.61 1.47 0.12
CA ASN A 53 -12.77 2.33 -0.15
C ASN A 53 -12.96 2.69 -1.62
N GLY A 54 -12.26 2.03 -2.56
CA GLY A 54 -12.38 2.28 -4.00
C GLY A 54 -11.75 3.60 -4.46
N MET A 55 -11.03 4.31 -3.58
CA MET A 55 -10.41 5.61 -3.85
C MET A 55 -9.03 5.43 -4.52
N HIS A 56 -8.96 4.61 -5.57
CA HIS A 56 -7.71 4.12 -6.15
C HIS A 56 -6.78 5.24 -6.64
N GLU A 57 -7.31 6.34 -7.17
CA GLU A 57 -6.49 7.50 -7.56
C GLU A 57 -5.77 8.15 -6.37
N LYS A 58 -6.41 8.20 -5.20
CA LYS A 58 -5.79 8.71 -3.98
C LYS A 58 -4.75 7.72 -3.45
N GLY A 59 -5.08 6.43 -3.44
CA GLY A 59 -4.13 5.36 -3.10
C GLY A 59 -2.85 5.44 -3.94
N LEU A 60 -2.99 5.56 -5.26
CA LEU A 60 -1.85 5.71 -6.17
C LEU A 60 -0.97 6.92 -5.81
N LYS A 61 -1.55 8.08 -5.49
CA LYS A 61 -0.77 9.27 -5.11
C LYS A 61 0.06 9.02 -3.85
N VAL A 62 -0.50 8.29 -2.89
CA VAL A 62 0.19 7.90 -1.65
C VAL A 62 1.32 6.90 -1.95
N ASP A 63 1.07 5.87 -2.75
CA ASP A 63 2.09 4.87 -3.09
C ASP A 63 3.24 5.46 -3.91
N VAL A 64 2.95 6.38 -4.84
CA VAL A 64 4.00 7.12 -5.56
C VAL A 64 4.86 7.93 -4.59
N LYS A 65 4.27 8.51 -3.54
CA LYS A 65 5.01 9.24 -2.51
C LYS A 65 5.85 8.28 -1.65
N LEU A 66 5.30 7.15 -1.26
CA LEU A 66 6.03 6.11 -0.52
C LEU A 66 7.21 5.58 -1.33
N ALA A 67 7.04 5.31 -2.63
CA ALA A 67 8.10 4.84 -3.50
C ALA A 67 9.26 5.84 -3.64
N LYS A 68 9.01 7.14 -3.45
CA LYS A 68 10.05 8.18 -3.37
C LYS A 68 10.74 8.18 -2.00
N LEU A 69 10.00 7.96 -0.91
CA LEU A 69 10.54 7.96 0.45
C LEU A 69 11.33 6.68 0.78
N LYS A 70 10.87 5.55 0.28
CA LYS A 70 11.41 4.20 0.52
C LYS A 70 11.74 3.53 -0.82
N PRO A 71 12.71 4.04 -1.60
CA PRO A 71 12.97 3.60 -2.97
C PRO A 71 13.49 2.16 -3.08
N CYS A 72 14.01 1.59 -2.00
CA CYS A 72 14.53 0.21 -1.96
C CYS A 72 13.60 -0.76 -1.21
N ASP A 73 12.41 -0.32 -0.80
CA ASP A 73 11.47 -1.18 -0.09
C ASP A 73 10.64 -2.01 -1.08
N PRO A 74 10.80 -3.34 -1.12
CA PRO A 74 10.09 -4.20 -2.07
C PRO A 74 8.56 -4.14 -1.89
N LEU A 75 8.06 -4.00 -0.65
CA LEU A 75 6.63 -3.97 -0.38
C LEU A 75 5.99 -2.68 -0.93
N VAL A 76 6.71 -1.56 -0.85
CA VAL A 76 6.24 -0.28 -1.40
C VAL A 76 6.09 -0.34 -2.91
N HIS A 77 7.03 -0.96 -3.64
CA HIS A 77 6.89 -1.14 -5.09
C HIS A 77 5.81 -2.16 -5.45
N TYR A 78 5.58 -3.17 -4.61
CA TYR A 78 4.47 -4.11 -4.79
C TYR A 78 3.12 -3.39 -4.70
N ASN A 79 2.89 -2.63 -3.63
CA ASN A 79 1.65 -1.86 -3.45
C ASN A 79 1.45 -0.84 -4.58
N LEU A 80 2.52 -0.18 -5.03
CA LEU A 80 2.46 0.73 -6.18
C LEU A 80 2.05 -0.01 -7.47
N ALA A 81 2.50 -1.24 -7.66
CA ALA A 81 2.06 -2.08 -8.78
C ALA A 81 0.55 -2.39 -8.68
N CYS A 82 0.06 -2.78 -7.50
CA CYS A 82 -1.37 -3.01 -7.23
C CYS A 82 -2.19 -1.75 -7.55
N SER A 83 -1.78 -0.59 -7.05
CA SER A 83 -2.41 0.71 -7.35
C SER A 83 -2.50 1.02 -8.86
N TYR A 84 -1.45 0.73 -9.63
CA TYR A 84 -1.51 0.89 -11.09
C TYR A 84 -2.40 -0.14 -11.78
N SER A 85 -2.44 -1.38 -11.28
CA SER A 85 -3.31 -2.44 -11.82
C SER A 85 -4.79 -2.10 -11.63
N LEU A 86 -5.18 -1.65 -10.43
CA LEU A 86 -6.53 -1.19 -10.11
C LEU A 86 -7.02 -0.03 -10.99
N LEU A 87 -6.10 0.76 -11.52
CA LEU A 87 -6.39 1.87 -12.46
C LEU A 87 -6.20 1.47 -13.94
N GLY A 88 -6.05 0.18 -14.24
CA GLY A 88 -5.88 -0.35 -15.60
C GLY A 88 -4.57 0.03 -16.28
N SER A 89 -3.60 0.57 -15.54
CA SER A 89 -2.29 1.00 -16.07
C SER A 89 -1.32 -0.19 -16.14
N VAL A 90 -1.64 -1.17 -16.98
CA VAL A 90 -0.94 -2.47 -17.10
C VAL A 90 0.58 -2.33 -17.20
N ASN A 91 1.08 -1.51 -18.13
CA ASN A 91 2.53 -1.36 -18.35
C ASN A 91 3.27 -0.86 -17.11
N LYS A 92 2.72 0.13 -16.40
CA LYS A 92 3.33 0.66 -15.17
C LYS A 92 3.23 -0.34 -14.03
N SER A 93 2.11 -1.04 -13.94
CA SER A 93 1.94 -2.08 -12.93
C SER A 93 3.01 -3.18 -13.08
N LEU A 94 3.21 -3.69 -14.30
CA LEU A 94 4.26 -4.67 -14.60
C LEU A 94 5.68 -4.15 -14.31
N GLU A 95 5.96 -2.88 -14.62
CA GLU A 95 7.24 -2.23 -14.30
C GLU A 95 7.51 -2.26 -12.78
N PHE A 96 6.56 -1.79 -11.97
CA PHE A 96 6.73 -1.71 -10.52
C PHE A 96 6.67 -3.09 -9.85
N LEU A 97 5.90 -4.03 -10.37
CA LEU A 97 5.88 -5.41 -9.89
C LEU A 97 7.24 -6.09 -10.15
N GLY A 98 7.81 -5.89 -11.34
CA GLY A 98 9.16 -6.36 -11.66
C GLY A 98 10.21 -5.76 -10.72
N LYS A 99 10.11 -4.46 -10.44
CA LYS A 99 10.99 -3.77 -9.48
C LYS A 99 10.85 -4.30 -8.05
N ALA A 100 9.63 -4.56 -7.58
CA ALA A 100 9.39 -5.17 -6.27
C ALA A 100 10.10 -6.53 -6.17
N ILE A 101 9.98 -7.36 -7.21
CA ILE A 101 10.63 -8.67 -7.30
C ILE A 101 12.14 -8.56 -7.29
N ASP A 102 12.72 -7.64 -8.06
CA ASP A 102 14.16 -7.43 -8.11
C ASP A 102 14.71 -6.90 -6.76
N LEU A 103 13.90 -6.17 -5.99
CA LEU A 103 14.20 -5.74 -4.62
C LEU A 103 13.94 -6.83 -3.56
N GLY A 104 13.44 -8.00 -3.96
CA GLY A 104 13.31 -9.17 -3.09
C GLY A 104 11.89 -9.57 -2.70
N TYR A 105 10.85 -8.90 -3.22
CA TYR A 105 9.47 -9.35 -3.03
C TYR A 105 9.25 -10.73 -3.67
N ASN A 106 8.81 -11.71 -2.88
CA ASN A 106 8.75 -13.10 -3.33
C ASN A 106 7.55 -13.90 -2.81
N ASP A 107 6.53 -13.23 -2.26
CA ASP A 107 5.30 -13.90 -1.86
C ASP A 107 4.44 -14.24 -3.08
N ILE A 108 4.83 -15.32 -3.77
CA ILE A 108 4.17 -15.81 -4.99
C ILE A 108 2.71 -16.13 -4.70
N ARG A 109 2.41 -16.71 -3.54
CA ARG A 109 1.04 -17.11 -3.20
C ARG A 109 0.15 -15.89 -3.10
N HIS A 110 0.61 -14.86 -2.39
CA HIS A 110 -0.12 -13.61 -2.30
C HIS A 110 -0.29 -12.96 -3.68
N MET A 111 0.78 -12.85 -4.48
CA MET A 111 0.69 -12.30 -5.85
C MET A 111 -0.37 -13.01 -6.70
N GLU A 112 -0.44 -14.34 -6.64
CA GLU A 112 -1.38 -15.15 -7.42
C GLU A 112 -2.85 -15.05 -6.94
N SER A 113 -3.08 -14.68 -5.68
CA SER A 113 -4.43 -14.56 -5.10
C SER A 113 -4.92 -13.12 -4.93
N ASP A 114 -4.03 -12.14 -4.99
CA ASP A 114 -4.36 -10.73 -4.76
C ASP A 114 -5.22 -10.18 -5.91
N SER A 115 -6.48 -9.84 -5.61
CA SER A 115 -7.44 -9.33 -6.59
C SER A 115 -7.02 -8.00 -7.20
N ASP A 116 -6.15 -7.23 -6.54
CA ASP A 116 -5.65 -5.97 -7.10
C ASP A 116 -4.86 -6.20 -8.39
N LEU A 117 -4.32 -7.41 -8.58
CA LEU A 117 -3.54 -7.82 -9.75
C LEU A 117 -4.35 -8.61 -10.77
N ASP A 118 -5.67 -8.71 -10.64
CA ASP A 118 -6.52 -9.46 -11.57
C ASP A 118 -6.40 -8.94 -13.01
N GLY A 119 -6.26 -7.62 -13.18
CA GLY A 119 -6.03 -6.98 -14.48
C GLY A 119 -4.71 -7.37 -15.16
N LEU A 120 -3.81 -8.10 -14.50
CA LEU A 120 -2.53 -8.55 -15.06
C LEU A 120 -2.46 -10.05 -15.34
N ARG A 121 -3.45 -10.85 -14.91
CA ARG A 121 -3.34 -12.33 -14.87
C ARG A 121 -3.03 -12.94 -16.23
N ASP A 122 -3.63 -12.37 -17.27
CA ASP A 122 -3.47 -12.84 -18.64
C ASP A 122 -2.30 -12.21 -19.39
N GLU A 123 -1.65 -11.20 -18.81
CA GLU A 123 -0.52 -10.51 -19.41
C GLU A 123 0.74 -11.38 -19.42
N ASP A 124 1.40 -11.46 -20.58
CA ASP A 124 2.63 -12.23 -20.76
C ASP A 124 3.75 -11.75 -19.81
N GLY A 125 3.79 -10.45 -19.52
CA GLY A 125 4.71 -9.85 -18.56
C GLY A 125 4.51 -10.41 -17.15
N TYR A 126 3.26 -10.52 -16.69
CA TYR A 126 2.93 -11.06 -15.37
C TYR A 126 3.32 -12.54 -15.28
N LYS A 127 2.93 -13.35 -16.27
CA LYS A 127 3.29 -14.77 -16.35
C LYS A 127 4.80 -14.98 -16.32
N THR A 128 5.55 -14.12 -17.01
CA THR A 128 7.02 -14.15 -17.03
C THR A 128 7.61 -13.89 -15.65
N LEU A 129 7.13 -12.85 -14.93
CA LEU A 129 7.59 -12.50 -13.59
C LEU A 129 7.33 -13.63 -12.58
N ILE A 130 6.12 -14.21 -12.58
CA ILE A 130 5.78 -15.31 -11.67
C ILE A 130 6.59 -16.57 -11.96
N ASN A 131 6.77 -16.92 -13.24
CA ASN A 131 7.58 -18.07 -13.63
C ASN A 131 9.06 -17.89 -13.25
N LYS A 132 9.60 -16.66 -13.36
CA LYS A 132 10.95 -16.31 -12.87
C LYS A 132 11.06 -16.64 -11.37
N LEU A 133 10.13 -16.15 -10.55
CA LEU A 133 10.12 -16.42 -9.10
C LEU A 133 10.01 -17.91 -8.74
N LYS A 134 9.10 -18.65 -9.39
CA LYS A 134 8.92 -20.10 -9.16
C LYS A 134 10.20 -20.88 -9.44
N ARG A 135 10.90 -20.56 -10.53
CA ARG A 135 12.19 -21.18 -10.88
C ARG A 135 13.26 -20.90 -9.83
N PHE A 136 13.35 -19.68 -9.32
CA PHE A 136 14.31 -19.33 -8.26
C PHE A 136 13.99 -20.05 -6.94
N SER A 137 12.73 -20.13 -6.55
CA SER A 137 12.30 -20.84 -5.34
C SER A 137 12.63 -22.33 -5.40
N ASN A 138 12.42 -22.98 -6.54
CA ASN A 138 12.75 -24.39 -6.73
C ASN A 138 14.27 -24.67 -6.67
N LYS A 139 15.10 -23.77 -7.22
CA LYS A 139 16.57 -23.90 -7.10
C LYS A 139 17.04 -23.81 -5.65
N LYS A 140 16.48 -22.90 -4.84
CA LYS A 140 16.83 -22.77 -3.41
C LYS A 140 16.48 -24.00 -2.57
N LYS A 141 15.50 -24.82 -2.98
CA LYS A 141 15.14 -26.06 -2.27
C LYS A 141 16.06 -27.25 -2.59
N LEU A 142 16.87 -27.15 -3.65
CA LEU A 142 17.73 -28.22 -4.16
C LEU A 142 19.20 -28.05 -3.75
N VAL A 143 19.52 -27.00 -2.98
CA VAL A 143 20.85 -26.67 -2.45
C VAL A 143 20.76 -26.68 -0.92
#